data_AF-A0A813T6R6-F1
#
_entry.id   AF-A0A813T6R6-F1
#
_cell.length_a   1.000
_cell.length_b   1.000
_cell.length_c   1.000
_cell.angle_alpha   90.00
_cell.angle_beta   90.00
_cell.angle_gamma   90.00
#
_symmetry.space_group_name_H-M   'P 1'
#
loop_
_entity.id
_entity.type
_entity.pdbx_description
1 polymer ?
#
loop_
_entity_poly.entity_id
_entity_poly.type
_entity_poly.pdbx_seq_one_letter_code
_entity_poly.pdbx_strand_id
1 'polypeptide(L)'
;MLRFTNVDNKPTRLPPVYGYHTNPLLPLQQALDPIVSKIDQLDQFIKIARNECHFPSEHGLTREESASIYLYTMDWGEQSLYRVLNAVIREKDRSVLIPWHGYLKLCDYCIEKTI
;
A
#
# COMPACT_ATOMS: atom_id res chain seq x y z
N MET A 1 22.93 15.89 5.03
CA MET A 1 21.78 16.61 4.44
C MET A 1 20.70 16.69 5.50
N LEU A 2 20.28 17.90 5.85
CA LEU A 2 19.53 18.26 7.06
C LEU A 2 18.10 17.65 7.06
N ARG A 3 17.86 16.58 7.84
CA ARG A 3 16.51 16.09 8.18
C ARG A 3 16.01 16.87 9.40
N PHE A 4 15.46 18.06 9.17
CA PHE A 4 14.74 18.80 10.20
C PHE A 4 13.26 18.46 10.02
N THR A 5 12.83 17.55 10.88
CA THR A 5 11.48 17.39 11.41
C THR A 5 10.46 18.38 10.84
N ASN A 6 9.58 17.88 9.97
CA ASN A 6 8.34 18.55 9.59
C ASN A 6 7.45 18.66 10.86
N VAL A 7 7.74 19.65 11.70
CA VAL A 7 7.14 19.93 13.03
C VAL A 7 6.03 20.96 12.93
N ASP A 8 5.69 21.42 11.73
CA ASP A 8 4.61 22.41 11.53
C ASP A 8 3.25 21.77 11.26
N ASN A 9 3.19 20.47 10.99
CA ASN A 9 1.92 19.77 10.74
C ASN A 9 1.47 19.06 12.01
N LYS A 10 0.70 19.76 12.86
CA LYS A 10 0.00 19.09 13.97
C LYS A 10 -0.83 17.94 13.37
N PRO A 11 -0.62 16.68 13.82
CA PRO A 11 -1.40 15.57 13.29
C PRO A 11 -2.87 15.84 13.59
N THR A 12 -3.63 16.11 12.53
CA THR A 12 -5.08 16.21 12.65
C THR A 12 -5.57 14.81 13.00
N ARG A 13 -6.33 14.67 14.08
CA ARG A 13 -6.95 13.38 14.42
C ARG A 13 -7.99 13.07 13.35
N LEU A 14 -7.63 12.20 12.41
CA LEU A 14 -8.53 11.66 11.41
C LEU A 14 -9.16 10.37 11.95
N PRO A 15 -10.42 10.07 11.60
CA PRO A 15 -11.02 8.80 11.93
C PRO A 15 -10.23 7.65 11.26
N PRO A 16 -10.13 6.48 11.91
CA PRO A 16 -9.52 5.31 11.30
C PRO A 16 -10.20 4.92 9.97
N VAL A 17 -9.46 4.26 9.09
CA VAL A 17 -10.01 3.73 7.83
C VAL A 17 -10.70 2.41 8.16
N TYR A 18 -12.04 2.36 8.16
CA TYR A 18 -12.78 1.11 8.38
C TYR A 18 -13.34 0.50 7.08
N GLY A 19 -13.41 1.29 6.01
CA GLY A 19 -14.11 0.90 4.77
C GLY A 19 -13.50 -0.29 4.03
N TYR A 20 -12.25 -0.67 4.33
CA TYR A 20 -11.61 -1.82 3.70
C TYR A 20 -11.98 -3.16 4.37
N HIS A 21 -12.51 -3.17 5.61
CA HIS A 21 -12.77 -4.43 6.31
C HIS A 21 -13.81 -5.30 5.60
N THR A 22 -14.81 -4.68 4.96
CA THR A 22 -15.87 -5.37 4.21
C THR A 22 -15.47 -5.71 2.78
N ASN A 23 -14.30 -5.26 2.30
CA ASN A 23 -13.84 -5.63 0.98
C ASN A 23 -13.41 -7.11 0.94
N PRO A 24 -13.68 -7.80 -0.18
CA PRO A 24 -13.11 -9.13 -0.39
C PRO A 24 -11.59 -9.05 -0.43
N LEU A 25 -10.92 -10.11 0.00
CA LEU A 25 -9.48 -10.26 -0.22
C LEU A 25 -9.26 -10.50 -1.71
N LEU A 26 -8.47 -9.63 -2.35
CA LEU A 26 -8.19 -9.66 -3.79
C LEU A 26 -6.69 -9.92 -4.04
N PRO A 27 -6.34 -10.58 -5.16
CA PRO A 27 -4.95 -10.65 -5.63
C PRO A 27 -4.35 -9.26 -5.86
N LEU A 28 -3.01 -9.14 -5.79
CA LEU A 28 -2.29 -7.86 -5.84
C LEU A 28 -2.69 -6.98 -7.03
N GLN A 29 -2.77 -7.56 -8.23
CA GLN A 29 -3.18 -6.81 -9.42
C GLN A 29 -4.59 -6.23 -9.26
N GLN A 30 -5.57 -7.07 -8.93
CA GLN A 30 -6.97 -6.66 -8.78
C GLN A 30 -7.17 -5.64 -7.64
N ALA A 31 -6.38 -5.76 -6.58
CA ALA A 31 -6.38 -4.82 -5.47
C ALA A 31 -5.89 -3.42 -5.87
N LEU A 32 -5.07 -3.32 -6.92
CA LEU A 32 -4.48 -2.07 -7.43
C LEU A 32 -5.12 -1.55 -8.73
N ASP A 33 -5.95 -2.35 -9.42
CA ASP A 33 -6.64 -1.96 -10.66
C ASP A 33 -7.30 -0.56 -10.59
N PRO A 34 -7.98 -0.14 -9.49
CA PRO A 34 -8.61 1.18 -9.41
C PRO A 34 -7.64 2.38 -9.42
N ILE A 35 -6.34 2.14 -9.19
CA ILE A 35 -5.32 3.17 -9.04
C ILE A 35 -4.10 2.97 -9.94
N VAL A 36 -3.98 1.84 -10.63
CA VAL A 36 -2.80 1.50 -11.43
C VAL A 36 -2.50 2.51 -12.53
N SER A 37 -3.53 3.10 -13.13
CA SER A 37 -3.39 4.14 -14.15
C SER A 37 -3.12 5.54 -13.59
N LYS A 38 -3.19 5.73 -12.27
CA LYS A 38 -2.97 7.01 -11.59
C LYS A 38 -1.56 7.17 -11.03
N ILE A 39 -0.81 6.09 -10.97
CA ILE A 39 0.53 6.04 -10.40
C ILE A 39 1.50 5.63 -11.50
N ASP A 40 2.42 6.53 -11.82
CA ASP A 40 3.39 6.29 -12.89
C ASP A 40 4.19 5.01 -12.62
N GLN A 41 4.28 4.17 -13.65
CA GLN A 41 5.04 2.92 -13.66
C GLN A 41 4.54 1.84 -12.68
N LEU A 42 3.38 1.99 -12.04
CA LEU A 42 2.91 1.01 -11.04
C LEU A 42 2.83 -0.41 -11.61
N ASP A 43 2.34 -0.59 -12.84
CA ASP A 43 2.30 -1.90 -13.51
C ASP A 43 3.69 -2.57 -13.66
N GLN A 44 4.73 -1.77 -13.91
CA GLN A 44 6.10 -2.27 -13.99
C GLN A 44 6.58 -2.71 -12.60
N PHE A 45 6.32 -1.89 -11.58
CA PHE A 45 6.73 -2.19 -10.21
C PHE A 45 5.97 -3.37 -9.61
N ILE A 46 4.69 -3.61 -9.97
CA ILE A 46 3.97 -4.83 -9.62
C ILE A 46 4.69 -6.07 -10.17
N LYS A 47 5.14 -6.02 -11.43
CA LYS A 47 5.89 -7.13 -12.05
C LYS A 47 7.24 -7.35 -11.39
N ILE A 48 7.98 -6.28 -11.10
CA ILE A 48 9.25 -6.37 -10.38
C ILE A 48 9.03 -6.97 -9.00
N ALA A 49 8.02 -6.50 -8.26
CA ALA A 49 7.73 -7.01 -6.92
C ALA A 49 7.39 -8.51 -6.93
N ARG A 50 6.62 -8.99 -7.91
CA ARG A 50 6.34 -10.42 -8.07
C ARG A 50 7.58 -11.27 -8.34
N ASN A 51 8.56 -10.72 -9.04
CA ASN A 51 9.77 -11.45 -9.42
C ASN A 51 10.80 -11.44 -8.29
N GLU A 52 10.98 -10.27 -7.65
CA GLU A 52 12.08 -9.98 -6.73
C GLU A 52 11.68 -10.08 -5.25
N CYS A 53 10.41 -10.28 -4.92
CA CYS A 53 10.01 -10.45 -3.52
C CYS A 53 10.71 -11.64 -2.87
N HIS A 54 10.99 -11.52 -1.58
CA HIS A 54 11.51 -12.63 -0.81
C HIS A 54 10.47 -13.76 -0.73
N PHE A 55 10.80 -14.90 -1.35
CA PHE A 55 9.96 -16.08 -1.37
C PHE A 55 10.83 -17.36 -1.44
N PRO A 56 10.52 -18.44 -0.69
CA PRO A 56 9.41 -18.57 0.27
C PRO A 56 9.56 -17.59 1.43
N SER A 57 8.44 -17.06 1.95
CA SER A 57 8.50 -16.19 3.12
C SER A 57 8.62 -17.02 4.39
N GLU A 58 9.29 -16.48 5.40
CA GLU A 58 9.42 -17.11 6.73
C GLU A 58 8.06 -17.29 7.43
N HIS A 59 7.05 -16.51 7.03
CA HIS A 59 5.73 -16.45 7.64
C HIS A 59 4.64 -17.15 6.82
N GLY A 60 5.00 -17.99 5.85
CA GLY A 60 4.03 -18.75 5.06
C GLY A 60 3.17 -17.90 4.13
N LEU A 61 3.65 -16.70 3.75
CA LEU A 61 2.99 -15.85 2.77
C LEU A 61 3.09 -16.48 1.38
N THR A 62 2.02 -16.34 0.60
CA THR A 62 2.07 -16.66 -0.83
C THR A 62 2.97 -15.68 -1.57
N ARG A 63 3.43 -16.01 -2.77
CA ARG A 63 4.24 -15.10 -3.59
C ARG A 63 3.51 -13.77 -3.85
N GLU A 64 2.19 -13.78 -4.06
CA GLU A 64 1.39 -12.56 -4.25
C GLU A 64 1.35 -11.69 -2.98
N GLU A 65 1.24 -12.32 -1.81
CA GLU A 65 1.24 -11.64 -0.51
C GLU A 65 2.62 -11.03 -0.22
N SER A 66 3.70 -11.79 -0.42
CA SER A 66 5.07 -11.26 -0.32
C SER A 66 5.31 -10.10 -1.27
N ALA A 67 4.85 -10.21 -2.52
CA ALA A 67 4.97 -9.16 -3.53
C ALA A 67 4.21 -7.89 -3.09
N SER A 68 3.06 -8.01 -2.43
CA SER A 68 2.29 -6.86 -1.94
C SER A 68 3.04 -6.06 -0.89
N ILE A 69 3.65 -6.75 0.10
CA ILE A 69 4.47 -6.11 1.13
C ILE A 69 5.74 -5.52 0.49
N TYR A 70 6.40 -6.28 -0.38
CA TYR A 70 7.61 -5.83 -1.04
C TYR A 70 7.35 -4.55 -1.85
N LEU A 71 6.28 -4.51 -2.65
CA LEU A 71 5.87 -3.34 -3.42
C LEU A 71 5.65 -2.10 -2.53
N TYR A 72 5.06 -2.27 -1.34
CA TYR A 72 4.92 -1.17 -0.37
C TYR A 72 6.27 -0.62 0.10
N THR A 73 7.32 -1.45 0.15
CA THR A 73 8.65 -1.00 0.60
C THR A 73 9.54 -0.45 -0.52
N MET A 74 9.16 -0.66 -1.78
CA MET A 74 9.93 -0.17 -2.92
C MET A 74 9.86 1.36 -3.01
N ASP A 75 10.99 2.01 -3.28
CA ASP A 75 11.09 3.44 -3.55
C ASP A 75 11.62 3.65 -4.98
N TRP A 76 10.79 4.28 -5.81
CA TRP A 76 11.11 4.69 -7.17
C TRP A 76 10.82 6.19 -7.41
N GLY A 77 10.79 6.99 -6.34
CA GLY A 77 10.54 8.43 -6.39
C GLY A 77 9.16 8.82 -5.86
N GLU A 78 8.70 10.02 -6.17
CA GLU A 78 7.46 10.60 -5.57
C GLU A 78 6.19 9.79 -5.88
N GLN A 79 6.19 9.03 -6.97
CA GLN A 79 5.09 8.14 -7.37
C GLN A 79 5.20 6.74 -6.74
N SER A 80 6.11 6.53 -5.78
CA SER A 80 6.18 5.27 -5.04
C SER A 80 4.86 5.00 -4.32
N LEU A 81 4.38 3.76 -4.40
CA LEU A 81 3.06 3.36 -3.88
C LEU A 81 2.87 3.80 -2.41
N TYR A 82 3.88 3.61 -1.56
CA TYR A 82 3.78 4.01 -0.15
C TYR A 82 3.71 5.52 0.04
N ARG A 83 4.37 6.32 -0.78
CA ARG A 83 4.33 7.79 -0.67
C ARG A 83 2.93 8.28 -1.03
N VAL A 84 2.41 7.81 -2.16
CA VAL A 84 1.06 8.14 -2.62
C VAL A 84 0.03 7.69 -1.59
N LEU A 85 0.07 6.43 -1.13
CA LEU A 85 -0.86 5.92 -0.13
C LEU A 85 -0.79 6.71 1.19
N ASN A 86 0.41 6.99 1.71
CA ASN A 86 0.56 7.73 2.96
C ASN A 86 0.09 9.18 2.86
N ALA A 87 0.15 9.80 1.67
CA ALA A 87 -0.46 11.10 1.42
C ALA A 87 -1.99 10.99 1.45
N VAL A 88 -2.56 10.03 0.72
CA VAL A 88 -4.01 9.80 0.66
C VAL A 88 -4.61 9.45 2.03
N ILE A 89 -3.92 8.68 2.88
CA ILE A 89 -4.38 8.36 4.24
C ILE A 89 -4.53 9.62 5.11
N ARG A 90 -3.75 10.67 4.84
CA ARG A 90 -3.77 11.95 5.56
C ARG A 90 -4.80 12.94 5.02
N GLU A 91 -5.53 12.59 3.97
CA GLU A 91 -6.61 13.41 3.45
C GLU A 91 -7.81 13.45 4.41
N LYS A 92 -8.41 14.63 4.52
CA LYS A 92 -9.61 14.86 5.35
C LYS A 92 -10.84 14.20 4.72
N ASP A 93 -10.97 14.36 3.40
CA ASP A 93 -11.98 13.62 2.65
C ASP A 93 -11.60 12.14 2.67
N ARG A 94 -12.48 11.28 3.18
CA ARG A 94 -12.24 9.84 3.27
C ARG A 94 -12.66 9.09 2.01
N SER A 95 -13.42 9.73 1.12
CA SER A 95 -13.88 9.12 -0.12
C SER A 95 -12.72 8.79 -1.07
N VAL A 96 -11.62 9.55 -0.99
CA VAL A 96 -10.38 9.33 -1.75
C VAL A 96 -9.71 7.98 -1.47
N LEU A 97 -10.04 7.35 -0.33
CA LEU A 97 -9.52 6.03 0.06
C LEU A 97 -10.33 4.87 -0.52
N ILE A 98 -11.52 5.11 -1.07
CA ILE A 98 -12.38 4.06 -1.63
C ILE A 98 -11.62 3.22 -2.69
N PRO A 99 -10.87 3.81 -3.64
CA PRO A 99 -10.08 3.04 -4.61
C PRO A 99 -8.96 2.20 -3.99
N TRP A 100 -8.54 2.53 -2.76
CA TRP A 100 -7.44 1.88 -2.04
C TRP A 100 -7.90 0.74 -1.14
N HIS A 101 -9.21 0.58 -0.91
CA HIS A 101 -9.72 -0.42 0.04
C HIS A 101 -9.27 -1.84 -0.30
N GLY A 102 -9.19 -2.20 -1.59
CA GLY A 102 -8.68 -3.52 -2.00
C GLY A 102 -7.23 -3.75 -1.55
N TYR A 103 -6.36 -2.78 -1.82
CA TYR A 103 -4.95 -2.86 -1.42
C TYR A 103 -4.77 -2.81 0.11
N LEU A 104 -5.52 -1.95 0.81
CA LEU A 104 -5.49 -1.88 2.27
C LEU A 104 -5.92 -3.21 2.91
N LYS A 105 -6.97 -3.85 2.38
CA LYS A 105 -7.41 -5.18 2.83
C LYS A 105 -6.34 -6.25 2.62
N LEU A 106 -5.64 -6.21 1.48
CA LEU A 106 -4.54 -7.13 1.19
C LEU A 106 -3.37 -6.91 2.16
N CYS A 107 -2.94 -5.67 2.38
CA CYS A 107 -1.86 -5.37 3.32
C CYS A 107 -2.18 -5.78 4.76
N ASP A 108 -3.38 -5.43 5.24
CA ASP A 108 -3.86 -5.81 6.58
C ASP A 108 -3.79 -7.32 6.79
N TYR A 109 -4.33 -8.09 5.83
CA TYR A 109 -4.28 -9.55 5.85
C TYR A 109 -2.85 -10.12 5.84
N CYS A 110 -1.94 -9.53 5.06
CA CYS A 110 -0.55 -9.98 5.03
C CYS A 110 0.16 -9.69 6.35
N ILE A 111 -0.07 -8.51 6.95
CA ILE A 111 0.52 -8.12 8.23
C ILE A 111 0.03 -9.05 9.35
N GLU A 112 -1.27 -9.34 9.39
CA GLU A 112 -1.86 -10.28 10.37
C GLU A 112 -1.22 -11.68 10.32
N LYS A 113 -0.78 -12.14 9.14
CA LYS A 113 -0.06 -13.43 9.01
C LYS A 113 1.38 -13.41 9.52
N THR A 114 2.00 -12.22 9.60
CA THR A 114 3.42 -12.07 9.97
C THR A 114 3.64 -11.85 11.47
N ILE A 115 2.56 -11.70 12.25
CA ILE A 115 2.56 -11.52 13.70
C ILE A 115 2.23 -12.85 14.38
#